data_AF-A0A6N2V0U1-F1
#
_entry.id   AF-A0A6N2V0U1-F1
#
_cell.length_a   1.000
_cell.length_b   1.000
_cell.length_c   1.000
_cell.angle_alpha   90.00
_cell.angle_beta   90.00
_cell.angle_gamma   90.00
#
_symmetry.space_group_name_H-M   'P 1'
#
loop_
_entity.id
_entity.type
_entity.pdbx_description
1 polymer ?
#
loop_
_entity_poly.entity_id
_entity_poly.type
_entity_poly.pdbx_seq_one_letter_code
_entity_poly.pdbx_strand_id
1 'polypeptide(L)'
;MWYFEDKPMNEIKLRDIMQWQNQLIQMKTKDGEEYTKKYLKTVQTQLSPVFNHAVKYYDLPRNPVKDAETIDAERSLRINFLTK
;
A
#
# COMPACT_ATOMS: atom_id res chain seq x y z
N MET A 1 10.44 -9.04 4.00
CA MET A 1 9.79 -9.83 2.93
C MET A 1 8.80 -8.95 2.24
N TRP A 2 8.83 -8.93 0.92
CA TRP A 2 8.01 -8.04 0.11
C TRP A 2 6.58 -8.59 0.13
N TYR A 3 5.58 -7.81 0.55
CA TYR A 3 4.19 -8.30 0.75
C TYR A 3 3.55 -8.94 -0.51
N PHE A 4 4.10 -8.62 -1.68
CA PHE A 4 3.63 -9.08 -2.98
C PHE A 4 4.54 -10.15 -3.60
N GLU A 5 5.52 -10.69 -2.86
CA GLU A 5 6.49 -11.67 -3.39
C GLU A 5 5.81 -12.95 -3.87
N ASP A 6 4.78 -13.41 -3.16
CA ASP A 6 4.06 -14.65 -3.48
C ASP A 6 2.81 -14.43 -4.35
N LYS A 7 2.48 -13.19 -4.72
CA LYS A 7 1.26 -12.88 -5.48
C LYS A 7 1.58 -12.41 -6.89
N PRO A 8 1.02 -13.06 -7.93
CA PRO A 8 1.18 -12.57 -9.28
C PRO A 8 0.45 -11.23 -9.43
N MET A 9 1.06 -10.31 -10.18
CA MET A 9 0.63 -8.90 -10.25
C MET A 9 -0.85 -8.74 -10.67
N ASN A 10 -1.35 -9.64 -11.52
CA ASN A 10 -2.73 -9.67 -12.00
C ASN A 10 -3.76 -10.08 -10.94
N GLU A 11 -3.34 -10.76 -9.87
CA GLU A 11 -4.20 -11.15 -8.76
C GLU A 11 -4.21 -10.11 -7.64
N ILE A 12 -3.34 -9.10 -7.70
CA ILE A 12 -3.29 -8.03 -6.71
C ILE A 12 -4.55 -7.17 -6.85
N LYS A 13 -5.42 -7.26 -5.85
CA LYS A 13 -6.66 -6.48 -5.77
C LYS A 13 -6.46 -5.26 -4.89
N LEU A 14 -7.44 -4.36 -4.95
CA LEU A 14 -7.55 -3.21 -4.04
C LEU A 14 -7.38 -3.62 -2.57
N ARG A 15 -7.98 -4.75 -2.16
CA ARG A 15 -7.89 -5.27 -0.79
C ARG A 15 -6.45 -5.58 -0.38
N ASP A 16 -5.64 -6.11 -1.29
CA ASP A 16 -4.24 -6.44 -1.01
C ASP A 16 -3.40 -5.19 -0.80
N ILE A 17 -3.63 -4.14 -1.61
CA ILE A 17 -3.00 -2.83 -1.40
C ILE A 17 -3.43 -2.25 -0.05
N MET A 18 -4.71 -2.34 0.32
CA MET A 18 -5.19 -1.83 1.61
C MET A 18 -4.58 -2.59 2.79
N GLN A 19 -4.44 -3.92 2.70
CA GLN A 19 -3.79 -4.71 3.75
C GLN A 19 -2.30 -4.38 3.86
N TRP A 20 -1.61 -4.25 2.73
CA TRP A 20 -0.21 -3.83 2.71
C TRP A 20 -0.01 -2.43 3.32
N GLN A 21 -0.89 -1.47 2.99
CA GLN A 21 -0.88 -0.14 3.60
C GLN A 21 -1.06 -0.22 5.13
N ASN A 22 -1.98 -1.08 5.60
CA ASN A 22 -2.19 -1.27 7.04
C ASN A 22 -0.96 -1.88 7.71
N GLN A 23 -0.31 -2.86 7.07
CA GLN A 23 0.93 -3.42 7.60
C GLN A 23 2.04 -2.38 7.64
N LEU A 24 2.21 -1.57 6.59
CA LEU A 24 3.21 -0.49 6.58
C LEU A 24 2.97 0.54 7.70
N ILE A 25 1.72 0.84 8.04
CA ILE A 25 1.37 1.73 9.16
C ILE A 25 1.75 1.09 10.50
N GLN A 26 1.55 -0.22 10.64
CA GLN A 26 1.88 -0.98 11.85
C GLN A 26 3.38 -1.30 11.99
N MET A 27 4.14 -1.25 10.88
CA MET A 27 5.57 -1.47 10.92
C MET A 27 6.26 -0.34 11.66
N LYS A 28 7.12 -0.71 12.60
CA LYS A 28 7.95 0.20 13.36
C LYS A 28 9.33 0.28 12.73
N THR A 29 9.93 1.47 12.79
CA THR A 29 11.34 1.68 12.45
C THR A 29 12.23 0.93 13.45
N LYS A 30 13.53 0.87 13.16
CA LYS A 30 14.51 0.26 14.08
C LYS A 30 14.50 0.89 15.47
N ASP A 31 14.07 2.15 15.54
CA ASP A 31 13.99 2.94 16.77
C ASP A 31 12.63 2.77 17.50
N GLY A 32 11.71 1.95 16.97
CA GLY A 32 10.40 1.69 17.56
C GLY A 32 9.31 2.70 17.17
N GLU A 33 9.64 3.68 16.34
CA GLU A 33 8.74 4.74 15.88
C GLU A 33 7.90 4.30 14.67
N GLU A 34 6.70 4.83 14.53
CA GLU A 34 5.87 4.60 13.35
C GLU A 34 6.45 5.30 12.11
N TYR A 35 6.25 4.72 10.93
CA TYR A 35 6.66 5.39 9.69
C TYR A 35 5.87 6.68 9.47
N THR A 36 6.58 7.76 9.15
CA THR A 36 5.93 9.03 8.84
C THR A 36 5.00 8.92 7.63
N LYS A 37 3.90 9.67 7.65
CA LYS A 37 2.95 9.75 6.51
C LYS A 37 3.64 10.10 5.19
N LYS A 38 4.66 10.94 5.24
CA LYS A 38 5.47 11.32 4.09
C LYS A 38 6.15 10.10 3.47
N TYR A 39 6.74 9.23 4.30
CA TYR A 39 7.36 7.99 3.85
C TYR A 39 6.33 7.06 3.19
N LEU A 40 5.21 6.81 3.87
CA LEU A 40 4.14 5.96 3.34
C LEU A 40 3.61 6.44 1.98
N LYS A 41 3.43 7.76 1.83
CA LYS A 41 3.04 8.38 0.57
C LYS A 41 4.13 8.23 -0.50
N THR A 42 5.39 8.35 -0.14
CA THR A 42 6.52 8.13 -1.06
C THR A 42 6.52 6.70 -1.58
N VAL A 43 6.35 5.69 -0.72
CA VAL A 43 6.30 4.28 -1.16
C VAL A 43 5.10 4.04 -2.08
N GLN A 44 3.91 4.57 -1.76
CA GLN A 44 2.73 4.47 -2.63
C GLN A 44 2.96 5.14 -4.00
N THR A 45 3.64 6.29 -4.00
CA THR A 45 3.96 7.03 -5.23
C THR A 45 4.97 6.26 -6.09
N GLN A 46 5.92 5.56 -5.49
CA GLN A 46 6.86 4.70 -6.20
C GLN A 46 6.19 3.42 -6.74
N LEU A 47 5.17 2.90 -6.06
CA LEU A 47 4.45 1.70 -6.47
C LEU A 47 3.47 1.97 -7.63
N SER A 48 2.88 3.18 -7.70
CA SER A 48 1.90 3.53 -8.74
C SER A 48 2.43 3.39 -10.18
N PRO A 49 3.65 3.85 -10.53
CA PRO A 49 4.29 3.59 -11.83
C PRO A 49 4.45 2.11 -12.16
N VAL A 50 4.79 1.27 -11.18
CA VAL A 50 4.95 -0.18 -11.38
C VAL A 50 3.62 -0.80 -11.82
N PHE A 51 2.53 -0.46 -11.16
CA PHE A 51 1.20 -0.92 -11.56
C PHE A 51 0.70 -0.26 -12.85
N ASN A 52 1.06 0.99 -13.13
CA ASN A 52 0.73 1.61 -14.42
C ASN A 52 1.43 0.89 -15.58
N HIS A 53 2.69 0.49 -15.39
CA HIS A 53 3.39 -0.36 -16.36
C HIS A 53 2.69 -1.72 -16.48
N ALA A 54 2.27 -2.31 -15.36
CA ALA A 54 1.57 -3.59 -15.42
C ALA A 54 0.21 -3.53 -16.12
N VAL A 55 -0.56 -2.47 -15.90
CA VAL A 55 -1.81 -2.18 -16.65
C VAL A 55 -1.52 -2.03 -18.15
N LYS A 56 -0.43 -1.35 -18.51
CA LYS A 56 -0.09 -1.07 -19.90
C LYS A 56 0.45 -2.29 -20.67
N TYR A 57 1.21 -3.16 -20.02
CA TYR A 57 1.96 -4.24 -20.70
C TYR A 57 1.48 -5.66 -20.35
N TYR A 58 0.71 -5.83 -19.28
CA TYR A 58 0.19 -7.13 -18.84
C TYR A 58 -1.35 -7.18 -18.84
N ASP A 59 -2.01 -6.26 -19.56
CA ASP A 59 -3.49 -6.17 -19.65
C ASP A 59 -4.20 -6.23 -18.29
N LEU A 60 -3.58 -5.65 -17.25
CA LEU A 60 -4.25 -5.54 -15.96
C LEU A 60 -5.48 -4.63 -16.11
N PRO A 61 -6.67 -5.05 -15.64
CA PRO A 61 -7.91 -4.31 -15.89
C PRO A 61 -7.97 -2.95 -15.18
N ARG A 62 -7.20 -2.76 -14.10
CA ARG A 62 -7.14 -1.51 -13.33
C ARG A 62 -5.86 -1.41 -12.50
N ASN A 63 -5.52 -0.20 -12.07
CA ASN A 63 -4.45 0.03 -11.11
C ASN A 63 -5.01 0.03 -9.67
N PRO A 64 -4.82 -1.04 -8.89
CA PRO A 64 -5.35 -1.15 -7.52
C PRO A 64 -4.71 -0.13 -6.55
N VAL A 65 -3.55 0.45 -6.88
CA VAL A 65 -2.88 1.49 -6.08
C VAL A 65 -3.52 2.86 -6.26
N LYS A 66 -4.09 3.13 -7.44
CA LYS A 66 -4.89 4.34 -7.69
C LYS A 66 -6.28 4.23 -7.05
N ASP A 67 -6.86 3.04 -7.09
CA ASP A 67 -8.15 2.76 -6.45
C ASP A 67 -8.03 2.76 -4.92
N ALA A 68 -6.83 2.47 -4.39
CA ALA A 68 -6.55 2.61 -2.97
C ALA A 68 -6.46 4.09 -2.59
N GLU A 69 -7.33 4.53 -1.68
CA GLU A 69 -7.24 5.86 -1.10
C GLU A 69 -5.83 6.13 -0.56
N THR A 70 -5.39 7.38 -0.68
CA THR A 70 -4.14 7.83 -0.08
C THR A 70 -4.18 7.60 1.44
N ILE A 71 -3.06 7.20 2.03
CA ILE A 71 -2.95 7.15 3.49
C ILE A 71 -3.05 8.58 4.03
N ASP A 72 -4.24 8.97 4.47
CA ASP A 72 -4.51 10.26 5.10
C ASP A 72 -4.63 10.14 6.63
N ALA A 73 -4.53 11.27 7.33
CA ALA A 73 -4.64 11.36 8.79
C ALA A 73 -5.87 10.64 9.36
N GLU A 74 -7.03 10.80 8.72
CA GLU A 74 -8.28 10.15 9.14
C GLU A 74 -8.21 8.63 8.99
N ARG A 75 -7.54 8.16 7.93
CA ARG A 75 -7.36 6.72 7.69
C ARG A 75 -6.37 6.13 8.70
N SER A 76 -5.24 6.78 8.96
CA SER A 76 -4.31 6.35 10.01
C SER A 76 -4.99 6.26 11.39
N LEU A 77 -5.82 7.25 11.74
CA LEU A 77 -6.61 7.23 12.97
C LEU A 77 -7.62 6.08 13.00
N ARG A 78 -8.35 5.82 11.89
CA ARG A 78 -9.27 4.68 11.78
C ARG A 78 -8.58 3.33 11.92
N ILE A 79 -7.38 3.17 11.33
CA ILE A 79 -6.62 1.93 11.47
C ILE A 79 -6.16 1.73 12.91
N ASN A 80 -5.63 2.78 13.56
CA ASN A 80 -5.24 2.72 14.97
C ASN A 80 -6.42 2.37 15.90
N PHE A 81 -7.63 2.82 15.55
CA PHE A 81 -8.84 2.49 16.29
C PHE A 81 -9.26 1.00 16.15
N LEU A 82 -9.03 0.38 14.99
CA LEU A 82 -9.38 -1.02 14.73
C LEU A 82 -8.40 -2.05 15.31
N THR A 83 -7.20 -1.60 15.72
CA THR A 83 -6.16 -2.44 16.34
C THR A 83 -6.11 -2.36 17.87
N LYS A 84 -7.15 -1.81 18.51
CA LYS A 84 -7.24 -1.69 19.98
C LYS A 84 -8.09 -2.76 20.62
#